data_AF-A0A958J6V4-F1
#
_entry.id   AF-A0A958J6V4-F1
#
_cell.length_a   1.000
_cell.length_b   1.000
_cell.length_c   1.000
_cell.angle_alpha   90.00
_cell.angle_beta   90.00
_cell.angle_gamma   90.00
#
_symmetry.space_group_name_H-M   'P 1'
#
loop_
_entity.id
_entity.type
_entity.pdbx_description
1 polymer ?
#
loop_
_entity_poly.entity_id
_entity_poly.type
_entity_poly.pdbx_seq_one_letter_code
_entity_poly.pdbx_strand_id
1 'polypeptide(L)'
;MGSMVSTQQPSPANSPALLRVLLVGGGNSGEFLLNLLRKEPNIAIIGVIDRNPEAPGLKLAHQWNIPTGNDYRELLLGDVPDLVINMTGNMELQQEISLAKSSNTVLIGKKSANLIWNTLDPDKKTLLLNQFLYPGGSDSEGKSPSGFIIGNTEKMREIASMIVQVAPTPTTVLIRGESGTGKEL
;
A
#
# COMPACT_ATOMS: atom_id res chain seq x y z
N MET A 1 5.92 -40.68 -48.60
CA MET A 1 5.89 -39.21 -48.42
C MET A 1 5.56 -38.91 -46.97
N GLY A 2 6.55 -38.45 -46.18
CA GLY A 2 6.33 -38.03 -44.79
C GLY A 2 5.75 -36.62 -44.75
N SER A 3 4.65 -36.46 -44.02
CA SER A 3 4.02 -35.18 -43.74
C SER A 3 4.86 -34.39 -42.73
N MET A 4 5.34 -33.21 -43.14
CA MET A 4 6.00 -32.26 -42.26
C MET A 4 4.97 -31.70 -41.27
N VAL A 5 5.14 -32.03 -39.99
CA VAL A 5 4.46 -31.32 -38.90
C VAL A 5 5.16 -29.98 -38.74
N SER A 6 4.51 -28.91 -39.17
CA SER A 6 4.94 -27.55 -38.91
C SER A 6 4.74 -27.25 -37.43
N THR A 7 5.81 -27.33 -36.64
CA THR A 7 5.84 -26.78 -35.28
C THR A 7 5.86 -25.26 -35.38
N GLN A 8 4.67 -24.65 -35.41
CA GLN A 8 4.56 -23.23 -35.15
C GLN A 8 5.05 -22.97 -33.73
N GLN A 9 6.15 -22.22 -33.60
CA GLN A 9 6.53 -21.59 -32.35
C GLN A 9 5.36 -20.74 -31.83
N PRO A 10 5.06 -20.76 -30.53
CA PRO A 10 4.04 -19.88 -29.97
C PRO A 10 4.43 -18.41 -30.21
N SER A 11 3.52 -17.64 -30.82
CA SER A 11 3.64 -16.20 -31.07
C SER A 11 3.89 -15.42 -29.76
N PRO A 12 4.64 -14.30 -29.78
CA PRO A 12 4.98 -13.49 -28.59
C PRO A 12 3.81 -12.68 -28.00
N ALA A 13 2.56 -13.07 -28.24
CA ALA A 13 1.37 -12.23 -28.02
C ALA A 13 0.63 -12.49 -26.70
N ASN A 14 1.29 -12.96 -25.63
CA ASN A 14 0.61 -13.26 -24.37
C ASN A 14 1.38 -12.83 -23.11
N SER A 15 2.02 -11.67 -23.15
CA SER A 15 2.31 -10.93 -21.91
C SER A 15 0.99 -10.31 -21.42
N PRO A 16 0.54 -10.57 -20.17
CA PRO A 16 -0.65 -9.92 -19.63
C PRO A 16 -0.50 -8.40 -19.72
N ALA A 17 -1.57 -7.71 -20.13
CA ALA A 17 -1.56 -6.25 -20.21
C ALA A 17 -1.23 -5.67 -18.84
N LEU A 18 -0.28 -4.72 -18.81
CA LEU A 18 0.22 -4.09 -17.61
C LEU A 18 -0.87 -3.17 -17.03
N LEU A 19 -1.36 -3.45 -15.82
CA LEU A 19 -2.35 -2.63 -15.15
C LEU A 19 -1.72 -1.32 -14.68
N ARG A 20 -2.21 -0.19 -15.18
CA ARG A 20 -1.66 1.14 -14.90
C ARG A 20 -2.37 1.77 -13.71
N VAL A 21 -1.62 1.99 -12.64
CA VAL A 21 -2.13 2.41 -11.34
C VAL A 21 -1.62 3.80 -10.98
N LEU A 22 -2.54 4.71 -10.68
CA LEU A 22 -2.26 6.01 -10.08
C LEU A 22 -2.61 5.96 -8.58
N LEU A 23 -1.66 6.33 -7.73
CA LEU A 23 -1.86 6.43 -6.29
C LEU A 23 -2.14 7.88 -5.89
N VAL A 24 -3.22 8.11 -5.14
CA VAL A 24 -3.56 9.44 -4.59
C VAL A 24 -3.56 9.35 -3.07
N GLY A 25 -2.55 9.96 -2.46
CA GLY A 25 -2.17 9.83 -1.05
C GLY A 25 -0.88 9.03 -0.88
N GLY A 26 0.22 9.71 -0.55
CA GLY A 26 1.56 9.19 -0.35
C GLY A 26 1.99 9.10 1.12
N GLY A 27 1.06 9.12 2.08
CA GLY A 27 1.37 8.85 3.49
C GLY A 27 1.88 7.42 3.73
N ASN A 28 1.98 6.98 4.99
CA ASN A 28 2.50 5.64 5.34
C ASN A 28 1.78 4.50 4.59
N SER A 29 0.45 4.58 4.45
CA SER A 29 -0.32 3.60 3.66
C SER A 29 0.02 3.63 2.17
N GLY A 30 0.31 4.82 1.63
CA GLY A 30 0.71 4.99 0.24
C GLY A 30 2.10 4.41 -0.03
N GLU A 31 3.06 4.69 0.84
CA GLU A 31 4.41 4.07 0.81
C GLU A 31 4.35 2.55 0.90
N PHE A 32 3.54 2.02 1.83
CA PHE A 32 3.32 0.59 1.98
C PHE A 32 2.73 -0.03 0.71
N LEU A 33 1.68 0.58 0.16
CA LEU A 33 1.03 0.08 -1.05
C LEU A 33 1.99 0.15 -2.25
N LEU A 34 2.80 1.21 -2.35
CA LEU A 34 3.86 1.34 -3.35
C LEU A 34 4.84 0.17 -3.27
N ASN A 35 5.31 -0.20 -2.07
CA ASN A 35 6.15 -1.38 -1.84
C ASN A 35 5.49 -2.72 -2.19
N LEU A 36 4.20 -2.86 -1.94
CA LEU A 36 3.45 -4.07 -2.27
C LEU A 36 3.27 -4.22 -3.78
N LEU A 37 2.73 -3.18 -4.42
CA LEU A 37 2.38 -3.21 -5.84
C LEU A 37 3.61 -3.30 -6.75
N ARG A 38 4.76 -2.75 -6.33
CA ARG A 38 6.01 -2.82 -7.12
C ARG A 38 6.51 -4.25 -7.37
N LYS A 39 6.15 -5.18 -6.49
CA LYS A 39 6.53 -6.60 -6.58
C LYS A 39 5.71 -7.38 -7.62
N GLU A 40 4.58 -6.81 -8.04
CA GLU A 40 3.69 -7.46 -8.99
C GLU A 40 4.15 -7.18 -10.43
N PRO A 41 4.49 -8.21 -11.23
CA PRO A 41 5.04 -8.03 -12.57
C PRO A 41 4.05 -7.41 -13.57
N ASN A 42 2.75 -7.46 -13.25
CA ASN A 42 1.68 -7.00 -14.12
C ASN A 42 1.13 -5.63 -13.71
N ILE A 43 1.82 -4.90 -12.83
CA ILE A 43 1.39 -3.58 -12.34
C ILE A 43 2.45 -2.53 -12.71
N ALA A 44 2.00 -1.47 -13.38
CA ALA A 44 2.76 -0.23 -13.53
C ALA A 44 2.19 0.84 -12.62
N ILE A 45 3.01 1.35 -11.71
CA ILE A 45 2.66 2.53 -10.94
C ILE A 45 3.07 3.74 -11.78
N ILE A 46 2.09 4.44 -12.34
CA ILE A 46 2.33 5.55 -13.28
C ILE A 46 2.47 6.90 -12.57
N GLY A 47 2.10 6.97 -11.30
CA GLY A 47 2.42 8.11 -10.46
C GLY A 47 1.90 8.02 -9.03
N VAL A 48 2.42 8.90 -8.19
CA VAL A 48 1.99 9.10 -6.80
C VAL A 48 1.71 10.58 -6.56
N ILE A 49 0.52 10.89 -6.06
CA ILE A 49 0.08 12.26 -5.80
C ILE A 49 -0.08 12.47 -4.30
N ASP A 50 0.54 13.50 -3.74
CA ASP A 50 0.27 13.96 -2.38
C ASP A 50 0.46 15.48 -2.29
N ARG A 51 -0.35 16.15 -1.47
CA ARG A 51 -0.21 17.59 -1.21
C ARG A 51 0.97 17.89 -0.29
N ASN A 52 1.35 16.94 0.55
CA ASN A 52 2.52 17.04 1.40
C ASN A 52 3.77 16.60 0.62
N PRO A 53 4.68 17.52 0.25
CA PRO A 53 5.90 17.16 -0.48
C PRO A 53 6.83 16.25 0.32
N GLU A 54 6.70 16.23 1.65
CA GLU A 54 7.49 15.38 2.54
C GLU A 54 6.87 14.00 2.78
N ALA A 55 5.77 13.67 2.11
CA ALA A 55 5.10 12.39 2.24
C ALA A 55 6.04 11.23 1.88
N PRO A 56 6.12 10.17 2.71
CA PRO A 56 7.11 9.11 2.52
C PRO A 56 6.94 8.34 1.20
N GLY A 57 5.70 8.16 0.74
CA GLY A 57 5.41 7.55 -0.56
C GLY A 57 5.87 8.39 -1.75
N LEU A 58 5.92 9.74 -1.63
CA LEU A 58 6.52 10.57 -2.68
C LEU A 58 8.05 10.41 -2.71
N LYS A 59 8.69 10.39 -1.54
CA LYS A 59 10.15 10.17 -1.43
C LYS A 59 10.55 8.82 -2.04
N LEU A 60 9.79 7.78 -1.73
CA LEU A 60 10.02 6.43 -2.27
C LEU A 60 9.76 6.37 -3.78
N ALA A 61 8.68 7.01 -4.25
CA ALA A 61 8.38 7.10 -5.68
C ALA A 61 9.51 7.78 -6.47
N HIS A 62 10.06 8.88 -5.94
CA HIS A 62 11.23 9.55 -6.52
C HIS A 62 12.45 8.65 -6.62
N GLN A 63 12.76 7.87 -5.58
CA GLN A 63 13.87 6.91 -5.60
C GLN A 63 13.72 5.86 -6.71
N TRP A 64 12.47 5.56 -7.10
CA TRP A 64 12.15 4.59 -8.14
C TRP A 64 11.88 5.21 -9.51
N ASN A 65 12.12 6.51 -9.68
CA ASN A 65 11.82 7.27 -10.88
C ASN A 65 10.34 7.17 -11.32
N ILE A 66 9.43 7.04 -10.35
CA ILE A 66 7.99 7.10 -10.58
C ILE A 66 7.57 8.57 -10.55
N PRO A 67 6.76 9.05 -11.52
CA PRO A 67 6.26 10.42 -11.52
C PRO A 67 5.52 10.75 -10.23
N THR A 68 5.75 11.95 -9.71
CA THR A 68 5.10 12.46 -8.50
C THR A 68 4.52 13.84 -8.76
N GLY A 69 3.47 14.20 -8.04
CA GLY A 69 2.89 15.53 -8.14
C GLY A 69 2.05 15.89 -6.93
N ASN A 70 1.55 17.12 -6.94
CA ASN A 70 0.61 17.64 -5.94
C ASN A 70 -0.83 17.77 -6.49
N ASP A 71 -1.00 17.71 -7.81
CA ASP A 71 -2.27 17.71 -8.51
C ASP A 71 -2.41 16.43 -9.36
N TYR A 72 -3.50 15.71 -9.17
CA TYR A 72 -3.78 14.47 -9.89
C TYR A 72 -4.29 14.72 -11.32
N ARG A 73 -4.77 15.94 -11.63
CA ARG A 73 -5.38 16.27 -12.92
C ARG A 73 -4.41 16.11 -14.08
N GLU A 74 -3.13 16.42 -13.86
CA GLU A 74 -2.08 16.25 -14.88
C GLU A 74 -1.96 14.79 -15.33
N LEU A 75 -2.05 13.85 -14.39
CA LEU A 75 -1.94 12.41 -14.65
C LEU A 75 -3.26 11.77 -15.11
N LEU A 76 -4.39 12.46 -14.97
CA LEU A 76 -5.66 12.02 -15.57
C LEU A 76 -5.79 12.42 -17.04
N LEU A 77 -5.10 13.49 -17.48
CA LEU A 77 -5.19 14.03 -18.84
C LEU A 77 -4.11 13.50 -19.78
N GLY A 78 -2.93 13.17 -19.25
CA GLY A 78 -1.86 12.56 -20.03
C GLY A 78 -2.05 11.06 -20.17
N ASP A 79 -1.30 10.33 -19.35
CA ASP A 79 -1.18 8.88 -19.43
C ASP A 79 -2.31 8.20 -18.61
N VAL A 80 -3.52 8.13 -19.19
CA VAL A 80 -4.76 7.74 -18.48
C VAL A 80 -4.59 6.41 -17.71
N PRO A 81 -4.81 6.39 -16.38
CA PRO A 81 -4.72 5.18 -15.57
C PRO A 81 -5.89 4.23 -15.80
N ASP A 82 -5.64 2.93 -15.72
CA ASP A 82 -6.69 1.91 -15.62
C ASP A 82 -7.33 1.91 -14.23
N LEU A 83 -6.52 2.22 -13.20
CA LEU A 83 -6.95 2.21 -11.81
C LEU A 83 -6.39 3.42 -11.06
N VAL A 84 -7.25 4.13 -10.34
CA VAL A 84 -6.87 5.13 -9.34
C VAL A 84 -7.18 4.59 -7.95
N ILE A 85 -6.21 4.64 -7.05
CA ILE A 85 -6.39 4.26 -5.64
C ILE A 85 -6.29 5.52 -4.78
N ASN A 86 -7.43 6.01 -4.29
CA ASN A 86 -7.50 7.16 -3.40
C ASN A 86 -7.41 6.72 -1.93
N MET A 87 -6.33 7.11 -1.27
CA MET A 87 -5.97 6.78 0.10
C MET A 87 -5.96 8.00 1.03
N THR A 88 -6.43 9.16 0.56
CA THR A 88 -6.43 10.41 1.35
C THR A 88 -7.51 10.43 2.44
N GLY A 89 -8.54 9.59 2.33
CA GLY A 89 -9.73 9.65 3.19
C GLY A 89 -10.64 10.86 2.91
N ASN A 90 -10.27 11.75 1.99
CA ASN A 90 -11.09 12.90 1.60
C ASN A 90 -12.21 12.47 0.64
N MET A 91 -13.46 12.57 1.11
CA MET A 91 -14.65 12.19 0.35
C MET A 91 -15.00 13.18 -0.78
N GLU A 92 -14.68 14.46 -0.62
CA GLU A 92 -14.87 15.46 -1.67
C GLU A 92 -13.91 15.18 -2.83
N LEU A 93 -12.64 14.90 -2.53
CA LEU A 93 -11.65 14.49 -3.52
C LEU A 93 -12.05 13.18 -4.22
N GLN A 94 -12.61 12.21 -3.48
CA GLN A 94 -13.15 10.98 -4.06
C GLN A 94 -14.24 11.28 -5.10
N GLN A 95 -15.16 12.20 -4.79
CA GLN A 95 -16.22 12.60 -5.71
C GLN A 95 -15.65 13.36 -6.92
N GLU A 96 -14.71 14.27 -6.69
CA GLU A 96 -14.06 15.05 -7.74
C GLU A 96 -13.36 14.13 -8.76
N ILE A 97 -12.55 13.18 -8.29
CA ILE A 97 -11.89 12.19 -9.16
C ILE A 97 -12.93 11.31 -9.85
N SER A 98 -14.01 10.91 -9.16
CA SER A 98 -15.05 10.09 -9.77
C SER A 98 -15.75 10.78 -10.94
N LEU A 99 -15.87 12.12 -10.91
CA LEU A 99 -16.47 12.91 -11.97
C LEU A 99 -15.48 13.23 -13.10
N ALA A 100 -14.19 13.41 -12.77
CA ALA A 100 -13.15 13.81 -13.71
C ALA A 100 -12.48 12.64 -14.46
N LYS A 101 -12.46 11.44 -13.87
CA LYS A 101 -11.78 10.27 -14.46
C LYS A 101 -12.41 9.85 -15.80
N SER A 102 -11.63 9.14 -16.62
CA SER A 102 -12.14 8.47 -17.82
C SER A 102 -13.18 7.37 -17.47
N SER A 103 -14.04 7.06 -18.44
CA SER A 103 -15.01 5.95 -18.32
C SER A 103 -14.33 4.60 -18.08
N ASN A 104 -13.10 4.43 -18.60
CA ASN A 104 -12.34 3.18 -18.51
C ASN A 104 -11.47 3.10 -17.24
N THR A 105 -11.37 4.18 -16.47
CA THR A 105 -10.61 4.22 -15.22
C THR A 105 -11.49 3.74 -14.07
N VAL A 106 -11.02 2.75 -13.32
CA VAL A 106 -11.64 2.34 -12.05
C VAL A 106 -11.12 3.24 -10.92
N LEU A 107 -11.99 3.63 -10.00
CA LEU A 107 -11.61 4.38 -8.80
C LEU A 107 -11.89 3.55 -7.55
N ILE A 108 -10.84 3.20 -6.81
CA ILE A 108 -10.92 2.57 -5.49
C ILE A 108 -10.73 3.65 -4.44
N GLY A 109 -11.60 3.65 -3.43
CA GLY A 109 -11.48 4.52 -2.25
C GLY A 109 -11.93 3.81 -0.99
N LYS A 110 -12.06 4.58 0.09
CA LYS A 110 -12.35 4.06 1.45
C LYS A 110 -13.55 3.10 1.52
N LYS A 111 -14.64 3.37 0.78
CA LYS A 111 -15.83 2.49 0.79
C LYS A 111 -15.53 1.10 0.20
N SER A 112 -14.89 1.04 -0.96
CA SER A 112 -14.51 -0.22 -1.61
C SER A 112 -13.47 -0.98 -0.78
N ALA A 113 -12.50 -0.26 -0.21
CA ALA A 113 -11.52 -0.84 0.71
C ALA A 113 -12.19 -1.43 1.97
N ASN A 114 -13.16 -0.71 2.56
CA ASN A 114 -13.91 -1.20 3.72
C ASN A 114 -14.74 -2.44 3.40
N LEU A 115 -15.31 -2.53 2.20
CA LEU A 115 -16.01 -3.73 1.76
C LEU A 115 -15.04 -4.92 1.74
N ILE A 116 -13.92 -4.79 1.01
CA ILE A 116 -12.88 -5.83 0.95
C ILE A 116 -12.41 -6.21 2.35
N TRP A 117 -12.06 -5.20 3.16
CA TRP A 117 -11.60 -5.38 4.53
C TRP A 117 -12.61 -6.18 5.35
N ASN A 118 -13.88 -5.81 5.33
CA ASN A 118 -14.91 -6.48 6.15
C ASN A 118 -15.20 -7.90 5.67
N THR A 119 -15.01 -8.19 4.39
CA THR A 119 -15.17 -9.52 3.79
C THR A 119 -14.00 -10.47 4.10
N LEU A 120 -12.84 -9.97 4.48
CA LEU A 120 -11.69 -10.83 4.80
C LEU A 120 -11.90 -11.63 6.10
N ASP A 121 -11.43 -12.88 6.06
CA ASP A 121 -11.33 -13.74 7.23
C ASP A 121 -10.49 -13.08 8.34
N PRO A 122 -10.85 -13.24 9.63
CA PRO A 122 -10.10 -12.66 10.75
C PRO A 122 -8.60 -12.98 10.74
N ASP A 123 -8.21 -14.18 10.32
CA ASP A 123 -6.80 -14.59 10.25
C ASP A 123 -6.04 -13.78 9.19
N LYS A 124 -6.67 -13.52 8.04
CA LYS A 124 -6.10 -12.68 6.97
C LYS A 124 -6.00 -11.22 7.40
N LYS A 125 -7.00 -10.71 8.13
CA LYS A 125 -6.95 -9.35 8.72
C LYS A 125 -5.76 -9.21 9.65
N THR A 126 -5.54 -10.21 10.51
CA THR A 126 -4.42 -10.23 11.46
C THR A 126 -3.08 -10.24 10.73
N LEU A 127 -2.93 -11.06 9.69
CA LEU A 127 -1.72 -11.09 8.86
C LEU A 127 -1.42 -9.73 8.21
N LEU A 128 -2.43 -9.11 7.59
CA LEU A 128 -2.29 -7.81 6.94
C LEU A 128 -1.98 -6.68 7.94
N LEU A 129 -2.60 -6.70 9.12
CA LEU A 129 -2.32 -5.72 10.17
C LEU A 129 -0.91 -5.86 10.71
N ASN A 130 -0.43 -7.09 10.92
CA ASN A 130 0.95 -7.30 11.34
C ASN A 130 1.94 -6.79 10.29
N GLN A 131 1.67 -7.02 9.00
CA GLN A 131 2.49 -6.49 7.92
C GLN A 131 2.47 -4.95 7.86
N PHE A 132 1.33 -4.34 8.21
CA PHE A 132 1.16 -2.88 8.20
C PHE A 132 1.75 -2.19 9.45
N LEU A 133 1.62 -2.79 10.63
CA LEU A 133 2.11 -2.27 11.90
C LEU A 133 3.61 -2.56 12.10
N TYR A 134 4.12 -3.63 11.48
CA TYR A 134 5.53 -4.02 11.50
C TYR A 134 6.06 -4.24 10.07
N PRO A 135 6.10 -3.20 9.22
CA PRO A 135 6.65 -3.30 7.88
C PRO A 135 8.19 -3.37 7.98
N GLY A 136 8.74 -4.56 8.27
CA GLY A 136 10.18 -4.69 8.51
C GLY A 136 10.59 -5.95 9.26
N GLY A 137 10.02 -7.10 8.90
CA GLY A 137 10.67 -8.36 9.22
C GLY A 137 12.04 -8.37 8.53
N SER A 138 13.10 -8.44 9.34
CA SER A 138 14.53 -8.35 8.98
C SER A 138 15.02 -7.01 8.41
N ASP A 139 15.88 -6.40 9.23
CA ASP A 139 16.96 -5.47 8.90
C ASP A 139 16.64 -3.98 8.75
N SER A 140 17.39 -3.20 9.55
CA SER A 140 17.64 -1.76 9.51
C SER A 140 16.87 -0.91 10.52
N GLU A 141 17.62 -0.41 11.50
CA GLU A 141 17.28 0.73 12.36
C GLU A 141 16.80 1.94 11.54
N GLY A 142 15.72 2.61 11.97
CA GLY A 142 15.50 4.01 11.59
C GLY A 142 14.06 4.46 11.37
N LYS A 143 13.53 5.18 12.37
CA LYS A 143 12.45 6.19 12.31
C LYS A 143 11.00 5.70 12.16
N SER A 144 10.46 5.15 13.25
CA SER A 144 9.06 5.42 13.63
C SER A 144 8.90 6.89 14.04
N PRO A 145 7.73 7.50 13.84
CA PRO A 145 7.47 8.90 14.21
C PRO A 145 7.83 9.14 15.69
N SER A 146 8.54 10.24 15.91
CA SER A 146 9.24 10.62 17.14
C SER A 146 8.51 10.23 18.43
N GLY A 147 9.11 9.31 19.19
CA GLY A 147 8.74 8.99 20.58
C GLY A 147 8.28 7.56 20.83
N PHE A 148 8.01 6.77 19.79
CA PHE A 148 7.44 5.42 19.98
C PHE A 148 8.52 4.32 19.82
N ILE A 149 9.01 3.82 20.95
CA ILE A 149 9.95 2.68 21.02
C ILE A 149 9.11 1.40 21.16
N ILE A 150 8.84 0.73 20.04
CA ILE A 150 8.23 -0.61 20.04
C ILE A 150 9.34 -1.64 19.81
N GLY A 151 9.43 -2.65 20.67
CA GLY A 151 10.30 -3.80 20.43
C GLY A 151 9.83 -4.63 19.22
N ASN A 152 10.76 -5.19 18.45
CA ASN A 152 10.46 -6.12 17.35
C ASN A 152 10.69 -7.59 17.73
N THR A 153 10.67 -7.91 19.03
CA THR A 153 10.82 -9.28 19.51
C THR A 153 9.53 -10.07 19.27
N GLU A 154 9.63 -11.41 19.24
CA GLU A 154 8.47 -12.29 19.09
C GLU A 154 7.37 -12.01 20.13
N LYS A 155 7.78 -11.86 21.40
CA LYS A 155 6.87 -11.48 22.50
C LYS A 155 6.18 -10.14 22.26
N MET A 156 6.86 -9.15 21.68
CA MET A 156 6.25 -7.84 21.42
C MET A 156 5.28 -7.89 20.24
N ARG A 157 5.55 -8.73 19.22
CA ARG A 157 4.61 -9.00 18.13
C ARG A 157 3.34 -9.69 18.62
N GLU A 158 3.46 -10.61 19.58
CA GLU A 158 2.30 -11.23 20.25
C GLU A 158 1.46 -10.20 21.02
N ILE A 159 2.10 -9.28 21.74
CA ILE A 159 1.38 -8.19 22.42
C ILE A 159 0.61 -7.32 21.42
N ALA A 160 1.22 -7.02 20.27
CA ALA A 160 0.59 -6.21 19.25
C ALA A 160 -0.65 -6.85 18.62
N SER A 161 -0.63 -8.17 18.42
CA SER A 161 -1.81 -8.89 17.91
C SER A 161 -2.96 -8.84 18.91
N MET A 162 -2.66 -8.91 20.21
CA MET A 162 -3.67 -8.70 21.26
C MET A 162 -4.21 -7.28 21.24
N ILE A 163 -3.37 -6.25 21.09
CA ILE A 163 -3.80 -4.85 20.97
C ILE A 163 -4.79 -4.68 19.80
N VAL A 164 -4.50 -5.27 18.65
CA VAL A 164 -5.38 -5.23 17.48
C VAL A 164 -6.78 -5.79 17.78
N GLN A 165 -6.84 -6.91 18.52
CA GLN A 165 -8.11 -7.55 18.86
C GLN A 165 -8.94 -6.72 19.85
N VAL A 166 -8.28 -6.07 20.82
CA VAL A 166 -8.95 -5.33 21.91
C VAL A 166 -9.22 -3.86 21.57
N ALA A 167 -8.48 -3.25 20.65
CA ALA A 167 -8.60 -1.83 20.28
C ALA A 167 -10.01 -1.36 19.86
N PRO A 168 -10.86 -2.17 19.19
CA PRO A 168 -12.23 -1.77 18.87
C PRO A 168 -13.16 -1.67 20.08
N THR A 169 -12.73 -2.17 21.25
CA THR A 169 -13.52 -2.13 22.48
C THR A 169 -13.13 -0.90 23.31
N PRO A 170 -14.07 -0.26 24.02
CA PRO A 170 -13.77 0.84 24.94
C PRO A 170 -13.17 0.31 26.26
N THR A 171 -12.17 -0.57 26.16
CA THR A 171 -11.53 -1.23 27.30
C THR A 171 -10.13 -0.65 27.50
N THR A 172 -9.78 -0.36 28.75
CA THR A 172 -8.41 0.02 29.10
C THR A 172 -7.54 -1.24 29.18
N VAL A 173 -6.42 -1.23 28.46
CA VAL A 173 -5.46 -2.34 28.44
C VAL A 173 -4.16 -1.87 29.07
N LEU A 174 -3.74 -2.52 30.16
CA LEU A 174 -2.46 -2.25 30.81
C LEU A 174 -1.44 -3.30 30.35
N ILE A 175 -0.41 -2.86 29.64
CA ILE A 175 0.74 -3.70 29.27
C ILE A 175 1.84 -3.47 30.30
N ARG A 176 2.30 -4.56 30.93
CA ARG A 176 3.44 -4.54 31.85
C ARG A 176 4.63 -5.25 31.20
N GLY A 177 5.82 -4.70 31.39
CA GLY A 177 7.08 -5.33 31.03
C GLY A 177 8.05 -5.30 32.21
N GLU A 178 8.99 -6.22 32.23
CA GLU A 178 10.15 -6.15 33.12
C GLU A 178 11.11 -5.08 32.56
N SER A 179 11.67 -4.26 33.45
CA SER A 179 12.65 -3.23 33.08
C SER A 179 13.89 -3.90 32.47
N GLY A 180 14.09 -3.77 31.17
CA GLY A 180 15.41 -3.98 30.56
C GLY A 180 16.38 -2.90 31.04
N THR A 181 17.64 -3.27 31.30
CA THR A 181 18.71 -2.44 31.91
C THR A 181 19.15 -1.21 31.09
N GLY A 182 18.36 -0.74 30.13
CA GLY A 182 18.67 0.35 29.22
C GLY A 182 18.57 1.76 29.82
N LYS A 183 19.03 1.97 31.06
CA LYS A 183 19.21 3.31 31.65
C LYS A 183 20.65 3.66 32.01
N GLU A 184 21.62 2.86 31.58
CA GLU A 184 23.03 3.21 31.71
C GLU A 184 23.70 3.08 30.34
N LEU A 185 23.71 4.21 29.61
CA LEU A 185 24.83 4.83 28.90
C LEU A 185 24.34 6.00 28.04
#